data_AF-A0A1C5Z689-F1
#
_entry.id   AF-A0A1C5Z689-F1
#
_cell.length_a   1.000
_cell.length_b   1.000
_cell.length_c   1.000
_cell.angle_alpha   90.00
_cell.angle_beta   90.00
_cell.angle_gamma   90.00
#
_symmetry.space_group_name_H-M   'P 1'
#
loop_
_entity.id
_entity.type
_entity.pdbx_description
1 polymer ?
#
loop_
_entity_poly.entity_id
_entity_poly.type
_entity_poly.pdbx_seq_one_letter_code
_entity_poly.pdbx_strand_id
1 'polypeptide(L)'
;MMRKAKWKRVVAAGAILMSLGMVFPAADIQAEEVDFGPGIVEIVDDDSISTCADQIRIVYRIYKGRRQKRRWNQTQGKWVDKNWIDLGPA
;
A
#
# COMPACT_ATOMS: atom_id res chain seq x y z
N MET A 1 33.32 37.00 15.26
CA MET A 1 32.88 35.95 14.31
C MET A 1 32.51 34.71 15.14
N MET A 2 31.23 34.46 15.36
CA MET A 2 30.69 33.29 16.09
C MET A 2 30.17 32.27 15.04
N ARG A 3 30.05 30.95 15.23
CA ARG A 3 29.73 30.12 16.42
C ARG A 3 30.33 28.71 16.23
N LYS A 4 30.89 28.12 17.30
CA LYS A 4 31.24 26.70 17.38
C LYS A 4 29.95 25.90 17.62
N ALA A 5 29.54 25.04 16.70
CA ALA A 5 28.39 24.16 16.92
C ALA A 5 28.86 22.87 17.62
N LYS A 6 28.53 22.73 18.90
CA LYS A 6 28.80 21.55 19.74
C LYS A 6 27.56 20.65 19.68
N TRP A 7 27.56 19.64 18.82
CA TRP A 7 26.42 18.73 18.65
C TRP A 7 26.40 17.71 19.80
N LYS A 8 25.56 17.96 20.80
CA LYS A 8 25.28 17.00 21.88
C LYS A 8 24.26 15.98 21.37
N ARG A 9 24.66 14.71 21.36
CA ARG A 9 23.75 13.57 21.18
C ARG A 9 22.75 13.56 22.31
N VAL A 10 21.46 13.63 21.98
CA VAL A 10 20.37 13.33 22.92
C VAL A 10 19.62 12.15 22.33
N VAL A 11 19.89 10.97 22.88
CA VAL A 11 19.03 9.80 22.76
C VAL A 11 17.89 10.03 23.74
N ALA A 12 16.67 10.16 23.23
CA ALA A 12 15.47 10.17 24.06
C ALA A 12 14.73 8.85 23.82
N ALA A 13 14.83 7.96 24.81
CA ALA A 13 14.00 6.78 24.93
C ALA A 13 12.56 7.22 25.21
N GLY A 14 11.66 7.01 24.24
CA GLY A 14 10.23 7.23 24.41
C GLY A 14 9.54 5.93 24.81
N ALA A 15 9.35 5.74 26.12
CA ALA A 15 8.39 4.77 26.63
C ALA A 15 6.98 5.35 26.47
N ILE A 16 6.12 4.71 25.69
CA ILE A 16 4.69 5.01 25.68
C ILE A 16 3.96 3.78 26.22
N LEU A 17 3.69 3.89 27.51
CA LEU A 17 2.76 3.11 28.29
C LEU A 17 1.32 3.51 27.90
N MET A 18 0.44 2.50 27.90
CA MET A 18 -0.96 2.51 28.37
C MET A 18 -1.96 1.98 27.34
N SER A 19 -2.21 0.69 27.50
CA SER A 19 -3.50 0.05 27.31
C SER A 19 -4.64 0.87 27.92
N LEU A 20 -5.57 1.32 27.09
CA LEU A 20 -6.90 1.75 27.50
C LEU A 20 -7.91 1.10 26.55
N GLY A 21 -8.61 0.09 27.06
CA GLY A 21 -9.70 -0.56 26.34
C GLY A 21 -10.83 0.44 26.09
N MET A 22 -11.17 0.61 24.81
CA MET A 22 -12.44 1.22 24.41
C MET A 22 -13.37 0.07 24.03
N VAL A 23 -14.29 -0.25 24.94
CA VAL A 23 -15.47 -1.05 24.62
C VAL A 23 -16.30 -0.22 23.64
N PHE A 24 -16.43 -0.71 22.41
CA PHE A 24 -17.30 -0.09 21.42
C PHE A 24 -18.76 -0.41 21.78
N PRO A 25 -19.64 0.59 21.94
CA PRO A 25 -21.07 0.33 22.00
C PRO A 25 -21.53 -0.14 20.62
N ALA A 26 -22.12 -1.35 20.56
CA ALA A 26 -22.81 -1.84 19.38
C ALA A 26 -23.99 -0.90 19.10
N ALA A 27 -23.83 -0.03 18.11
CA ALA A 27 -24.95 0.70 17.54
C ALA A 27 -25.74 -0.30 16.69
N ASP A 28 -27.01 -0.48 17.06
CA ASP A 28 -28.03 -1.17 16.27
C ASP A 28 -27.94 -0.76 14.80
N ILE A 29 -27.58 -1.73 13.95
CA ILE A 29 -27.72 -1.60 12.50
C ILE A 29 -29.20 -1.79 12.22
N GLN A 30 -29.92 -0.68 12.03
CA GLN A 30 -31.19 -0.77 11.31
C GLN A 30 -30.86 -1.15 9.86
N ALA A 31 -31.20 -2.39 9.51
CA ALA A 31 -31.19 -2.88 8.15
C ALA A 31 -32.28 -2.15 7.37
N GLU A 32 -31.90 -1.07 6.68
CA GLU A 32 -32.71 -0.53 5.60
C GLU A 32 -32.48 -1.43 4.39
N GLU A 33 -33.54 -2.13 3.98
CA GLU A 33 -33.54 -2.99 2.81
C GLU A 33 -33.34 -2.14 1.56
N VAL A 34 -32.15 -2.20 0.96
CA VAL A 34 -31.94 -1.62 -0.36
C VAL A 34 -32.30 -2.69 -1.40
N ASP A 35 -33.51 -2.53 -1.95
CA ASP A 35 -33.97 -3.22 -3.14
C ASP A 35 -33.15 -2.79 -4.36
N PHE A 36 -32.13 -3.60 -4.70
CA PHE A 36 -31.41 -3.51 -5.96
C PHE A 36 -31.80 -4.71 -6.84
N GLY A 37 -32.96 -4.65 -7.48
CA GLY A 37 -33.24 -5.42 -8.69
C GLY A 37 -33.15 -4.54 -9.94
N PRO A 38 -33.08 -5.12 -11.15
CA PRO A 38 -32.17 -6.15 -11.63
C PRO A 38 -31.20 -5.54 -12.68
N GLY A 39 -29.90 -5.71 -12.51
CA GLY A 39 -28.90 -5.14 -13.42
C GLY A 39 -27.63 -5.96 -13.42
N ILE A 40 -27.65 -7.02 -14.23
CA ILE A 40 -26.56 -7.96 -14.47
C ILE A 40 -25.27 -7.18 -14.74
N VAL A 41 -24.26 -7.40 -13.89
CA VAL A 41 -22.87 -7.37 -14.35
C VAL A 41 -22.26 -8.69 -13.87
N GLU A 42 -22.60 -9.77 -14.59
CA GLU A 42 -21.67 -10.89 -14.69
C GLU A 42 -20.38 -10.29 -15.27
N ILE A 43 -19.41 -10.03 -14.41
CA ILE A 43 -18.03 -9.95 -14.88
C ILE A 43 -17.69 -11.39 -15.22
N VAL A 44 -18.01 -11.74 -16.46
CA VAL A 44 -17.48 -12.91 -17.13
C VAL A 44 -15.97 -12.68 -17.21
N ASP A 45 -15.25 -13.08 -16.16
CA ASP A 45 -13.84 -13.42 -16.27
C ASP A 45 -13.78 -14.76 -17.04
N ASP A 46 -14.14 -14.71 -18.32
CA ASP A 46 -13.75 -15.74 -19.31
C ASP A 46 -12.30 -15.47 -19.69
N ASP A 47 -11.48 -15.52 -18.64
CA ASP A 47 -10.06 -15.43 -18.70
C ASP A 47 -9.62 -16.89 -18.61
N SER A 48 -9.69 -17.55 -19.76
CA SER A 48 -8.94 -18.76 -20.08
C SER A 48 -7.43 -18.47 -20.03
N ILE A 49 -6.98 -17.95 -18.88
CA ILE A 49 -5.61 -17.69 -18.53
C ILE A 49 -4.95 -19.04 -18.51
N SER A 50 -4.04 -19.26 -19.46
CA SER A 50 -3.15 -20.41 -19.45
C SER A 50 -2.66 -20.62 -18.03
N THR A 51 -2.89 -21.82 -17.47
CA THR A 51 -2.64 -22.19 -16.07
C THR A 51 -1.16 -22.13 -15.65
N CYS A 52 -0.28 -21.59 -16.49
CA CYS A 52 1.16 -21.49 -16.28
C CYS A 52 1.78 -20.11 -16.61
N ALA A 53 0.99 -19.04 -16.75
CA ALA A 53 1.56 -17.70 -16.96
C ALA A 53 1.99 -17.03 -15.64
N ASP A 54 3.17 -16.40 -15.65
CA ASP A 54 3.65 -15.59 -14.54
C ASP A 54 2.82 -14.31 -14.39
N GLN A 55 2.26 -14.08 -13.20
CA GLN A 55 1.51 -12.86 -12.89
C GLN A 55 2.48 -11.71 -12.63
N ILE A 56 2.54 -10.73 -13.54
CA ILE A 56 3.40 -9.55 -13.40
C ILE A 56 2.58 -8.34 -12.92
N ARG A 57 2.94 -7.80 -11.76
CA ARG A 57 2.38 -6.55 -11.20
C ARG A 57 3.33 -5.38 -11.42
N ILE A 58 2.80 -4.18 -11.68
CA ILE A 58 3.59 -2.95 -11.72
C ILE A 58 3.53 -2.28 -10.34
N VAL A 59 4.69 -2.03 -9.73
CA VAL A 59 4.81 -1.29 -8.47
C VAL A 59 5.33 0.11 -8.75
N TYR A 60 4.67 1.10 -8.16
CA TYR A 60 5.06 2.50 -8.24
C TYR A 60 5.67 2.98 -6.93
N ARG A 61 6.58 3.95 -7.00
CA ARG A 61 7.09 4.68 -5.85
C ARG A 61 7.45 6.11 -6.23
N ILE A 62 7.54 6.97 -5.22
CA ILE A 62 8.19 8.27 -5.34
C ILE A 62 9.53 8.19 -4.60
N TYR A 63 10.63 8.45 -5.30
CA TYR A 63 11.96 8.47 -4.72
C TYR A 63 12.68 9.75 -5.14
N LYS A 64 13.12 10.55 -4.15
CA LYS A 64 13.77 11.86 -4.38
C LYS A 64 12.95 12.79 -5.30
N GLY A 65 11.63 12.84 -5.11
CA GLY A 65 10.72 13.68 -5.90
C GLY A 65 10.47 13.18 -7.34
N ARG A 66 10.89 11.95 -7.66
CA ARG A 66 10.69 11.35 -8.99
C ARG A 66 9.81 10.11 -8.88
N ARG A 67 8.82 10.00 -9.77
CA ARG A 67 7.99 8.81 -9.93
C ARG A 67 8.82 7.73 -10.58
N GLN A 68 8.77 6.55 -10.01
CA GLN A 68 9.46 5.38 -10.54
C GLN A 68 8.52 4.20 -10.57
N LYS A 69 8.69 3.31 -11.54
CA LYS A 69 8.01 2.03 -11.60
C LYS A 69 8.99 0.87 -11.66
N ARG A 70 8.56 -0.30 -11.20
CA ARG A 70 9.29 -1.56 -11.34
C ARG A 70 8.32 -2.74 -11.40
N ARG A 71 8.64 -3.74 -12.20
CA ARG A 71 7.79 -4.93 -12.35
C ARG A 71 8.12 -5.99 -11.30
N TRP A 72 7.09 -6.45 -10.61
CA TRP A 72 7.13 -7.52 -9.63
C TRP A 72 6.46 -8.78 -10.21
N ASN A 73 7.18 -9.89 -10.20
CA ASN A 73 6.59 -11.19 -10.52
C ASN A 73 5.95 -11.74 -9.24
N GLN A 74 4.63 -11.77 -9.22
CA GLN A 74 3.84 -12.26 -8.09
C GLN A 74 3.91 -13.78 -7.96
N THR A 75 3.99 -14.50 -9.09
CA THR A 75 4.13 -15.97 -9.11
C THR A 75 5.47 -16.43 -8.52
N GLN A 76 6.56 -15.72 -8.83
CA GLN A 76 7.92 -16.07 -8.40
C GLN A 76 8.39 -15.32 -7.15
N GLY A 77 7.62 -14.35 -6.66
CA GLY A 77 7.98 -13.52 -5.50
C GLY A 77 9.29 -12.73 -5.69
N LYS A 78 9.57 -12.25 -6.90
CA LYS A 78 10.82 -11.53 -7.21
C LYS A 78 10.63 -10.35 -8.15
N TRP A 79 11.56 -9.40 -8.09
CA TRP A 79 11.61 -8.31 -9.05
C TRP A 79 12.04 -8.82 -10.43
N VAL A 80 11.28 -8.49 -11.47
CA VAL A 80 11.63 -8.80 -12.86
C VAL A 80 12.79 -7.93 -13.32
N ASP A 81 12.70 -6.63 -13.05
CA ASP A 81 13.71 -5.66 -13.44
C ASP A 81 14.76 -5.51 -12.35
N LYS A 82 16.04 -5.37 -12.68
CA LYS A 82 17.12 -5.15 -11.70
C LYS A 82 17.04 -3.79 -11.02
N ASN A 83 16.67 -2.75 -11.77
CA ASN A 83 16.60 -1.36 -11.32
C ASN A 83 15.19 -0.79 -11.51
N TRP A 84 14.92 0.33 -10.85
CA TRP A 84 13.69 1.09 -11.04
C TRP A 84 13.75 1.92 -12.32
N ILE A 85 12.63 2.00 -13.03
CA ILE A 85 12.47 2.81 -14.23
C ILE A 85 11.93 4.17 -13.79
N ASP A 86 12.64 5.23 -14.15
CA ASP A 86 12.24 6.60 -13.88
C ASP A 86 11.14 7.04 -14.86
N LEU A 87 10.08 7.64 -14.32
CA LEU A 87 8.93 8.16 -15.06
C LEU A 87 8.91 9.69 -15.10
N GLY A 88 9.83 10.36 -14.40
CA GLY A 88 9.91 11.81 -14.32
C GLY A 88 9.49 12.38 -12.96
N PRO A 89 9.31 13.70 -12.85
CA PRO A 89 8.92 14.35 -11.60
C PRO A 89 7.57 13.85 -11.09
N ALA A 90 7.44 13.77 -9.76
CA ALA A 90 6.22 13.38 -9.06
C ALA A 90 5.16 14.48 -9.08
#